data_AF-A0ABD6WCP2-F1
#
_entry.id   AF-A0ABD6WCP2-F1
#
_cell.length_a   1.000
_cell.length_b   1.000
_cell.length_c   1.000
_cell.angle_alpha   90.00
_cell.angle_beta   90.00
_cell.angle_gamma   90.00
#
_symmetry.space_group_name_H-M   'P 1'
#
loop_
_entity.id
_entity.type
_entity.pdbx_description
1 polymer ?
#
loop_
_entity_poly.entity_id
_entity_poly.type
_entity_poly.pdbx_seq_one_letter_code
_entity_poly.pdbx_strand_id
1 'polypeptide(L)'
;MELLARAEDRRRASLATLDHSGQAVMGQFFTPVLAAQIIASLPRIRERGTLRILDPGAGTGMLTAAIVERVRRAAPEVRLAVTALEIDATLHPALADTLADCQRAGADTELINDDFVAWALSTPERFDLVIQNPPYRKLQSGSTTHSVLRGAGIDVPNVYAAFLALGLRLLDDGGQQTSITPRSWMNGSYYRAFRHDFVQRAGIDAIHTFESRSKVFGDTGVLQEAIVVTATLGAHPEEIIVHTSQDHRGEASQRSVPYREVVTNDFIHVPATQTDADAVAWMHRAVCTLSDLGLSVSTGRVVDFRSRDLLTAERMSHSVPMVYPANLRGTEIIHPQPSARKPQWFTADAATAAKLLVPAGNYVLVKRFSAKEEKRRLVASVWTGEEAPAFDNKINYVHDHKHGIEFDIALGIAKWLNSSQVDRYFRVFSGHTQVNAGDLRQMKFPTLSQIHALAASTEATDVAVERIVIRETVAA
;
A
#
# COMPACT_ATOMS: atom_id res chain seq x y z
N MET A 1 -9.31 29.03 14.33
CA MET A 1 -7.98 29.66 14.12
C MET A 1 -7.09 29.58 15.34
N GLU A 2 -7.51 30.04 16.53
CA GLU A 2 -6.62 30.00 17.71
C GLU A 2 -6.41 28.58 18.27
N LEU A 3 -7.45 27.72 18.24
CA LEU A 3 -7.38 26.33 18.71
C LEU A 3 -6.30 25.52 17.96
N LEU A 4 -6.33 25.54 16.63
CA LEU A 4 -5.36 24.80 15.82
C LEU A 4 -3.94 25.34 15.93
N ALA A 5 -3.78 26.66 16.07
CA ALA A 5 -2.46 27.25 16.30
C ALA A 5 -1.84 26.74 17.60
N ARG A 6 -2.60 26.78 18.72
CA ARG A 6 -2.13 26.26 20.00
C ARG A 6 -1.84 24.76 19.97
N ALA A 7 -2.70 23.96 19.32
CA ALA A 7 -2.45 22.53 19.15
C ALA A 7 -1.18 22.25 18.33
N GLU A 8 -0.87 23.08 17.34
CA GLU A 8 0.33 22.95 16.48
C GLU A 8 1.60 23.32 17.24
N ASP A 9 1.54 24.35 18.08
CA ASP A 9 2.65 24.73 18.94
C ASP A 9 2.97 23.61 19.95
N ARG A 10 1.94 23.01 20.57
CA ARG A 10 2.10 21.84 21.45
C ARG A 10 2.71 20.65 20.72
N ARG A 11 2.23 20.35 19.50
CA ARG A 11 2.78 19.28 18.65
C ARG A 11 4.27 19.49 18.40
N ARG A 12 4.69 20.71 18.05
CA ARG A 12 6.11 21.05 17.80
C ARG A 12 6.95 20.95 19.07
N ALA A 13 6.43 21.43 20.21
CA ALA A 13 7.12 21.33 21.49
C ALA A 13 7.33 19.88 21.93
N SER A 14 6.31 19.02 21.80
CA SER A 14 6.44 17.59 22.09
C SER A 14 7.44 16.90 21.16
N LEU A 15 7.43 17.20 19.85
CA LEU A 15 8.44 16.63 18.93
C LEU A 15 9.88 17.01 19.29
N ALA A 16 10.10 18.23 19.80
CA ALA A 16 11.42 18.69 20.18
C ALA A 16 11.98 18.00 21.43
N THR A 17 11.12 17.35 22.23
CA THR A 17 11.49 16.72 23.51
C THR A 17 11.49 15.19 23.46
N LEU A 18 10.88 14.59 22.43
CA LEU A 18 10.86 13.15 22.24
C LEU A 18 12.21 12.61 21.80
N ASP A 19 12.61 11.48 22.39
CA ASP A 19 13.73 10.70 21.90
C ASP A 19 13.36 10.04 20.57
N HIS A 20 14.14 10.32 19.52
CA HIS A 20 13.99 9.71 18.20
C HIS A 20 14.00 8.18 18.23
N SER A 21 14.73 7.57 19.18
CA SER A 21 14.75 6.11 19.32
C SER A 21 13.41 5.58 19.86
N GLY A 22 12.83 6.23 20.86
CA GLY A 22 11.50 5.91 21.40
C GLY A 22 10.39 6.10 20.36
N GLN A 23 10.44 7.21 19.60
CA GLN A 23 9.47 7.50 18.54
C GLN A 23 9.44 6.41 17.45
N ALA A 24 10.61 5.93 17.03
CA ALA A 24 10.71 4.85 16.06
C ALA A 24 10.21 3.50 16.62
N VAL A 25 10.45 3.23 17.91
CA VAL A 25 9.97 2.01 18.60
C VAL A 25 8.46 2.03 18.76
N MET A 26 7.84 3.18 19.02
CA MET A 26 6.38 3.29 19.11
C MET A 26 5.72 3.45 17.73
N GLY A 27 6.46 3.90 16.72
CA GLY A 27 5.94 4.19 15.39
C GLY A 27 5.06 5.44 15.35
N GLN A 28 5.38 6.43 16.19
CA GLN A 28 4.60 7.68 16.33
C GLN A 28 4.91 8.65 15.20
N PHE A 29 3.86 9.08 14.48
CA PHE A 29 3.94 10.11 13.45
C PHE A 29 2.90 11.18 13.74
N PHE A 30 3.32 12.35 14.24
CA PHE A 30 2.36 13.39 14.59
C PHE A 30 1.88 14.15 13.35
N THR A 31 0.57 14.27 13.23
CA THR A 31 -0.12 14.93 12.13
C THR A 31 0.13 16.44 12.15
N PRO A 32 0.72 17.04 11.11
CA PRO A 32 0.80 18.50 11.01
C PRO A 32 -0.59 19.12 10.83
N VAL A 33 -0.79 20.36 11.30
CA VAL A 33 -2.09 21.05 11.24
C VAL A 33 -2.76 21.03 9.86
N LEU A 34 -2.01 21.24 8.79
CA LEU A 34 -2.56 21.28 7.42
C LEU A 34 -3.06 19.90 6.96
N ALA A 35 -2.36 18.82 7.35
CA ALA A 35 -2.85 17.46 7.11
C ALA A 35 -4.08 17.15 7.97
N ALA A 36 -4.10 17.60 9.23
CA ALA A 36 -5.22 17.40 10.14
C ALA A 36 -6.49 18.11 9.63
N GLN A 37 -6.37 19.31 9.06
CA GLN A 37 -7.48 20.01 8.43
C GLN A 37 -8.06 19.25 7.22
N ILE A 38 -7.19 18.64 6.39
CA ILE A 38 -7.63 17.79 5.27
C ILE A 38 -8.35 16.55 5.80
N ILE A 39 -7.75 15.82 6.75
CA ILE A 39 -8.35 14.60 7.32
C ILE A 39 -9.71 14.94 7.94
N ALA A 40 -9.75 16.01 8.74
CA ALA A 40 -10.97 16.45 9.39
C ALA A 40 -12.01 16.97 8.42
N SER A 41 -11.71 17.31 7.15
CA SER A 41 -12.67 17.85 6.18
C SER A 41 -13.46 16.79 5.42
N LEU A 42 -13.01 15.54 5.42
CA LEU A 42 -13.61 14.44 4.66
C LEU A 42 -14.89 13.84 5.27
N PRO A 43 -15.00 13.57 6.59
CA PRO A 43 -16.20 12.92 7.11
C PRO A 43 -17.43 13.80 6.95
N ARG A 44 -18.60 13.20 6.76
CA ARG A 44 -19.88 13.92 6.80
C ARG A 44 -20.15 14.38 8.23
N ILE A 45 -20.64 15.60 8.39
CA ILE A 45 -21.06 16.15 9.68
C ILE A 45 -22.58 16.20 9.70
N ARG A 46 -23.18 15.69 10.79
CA ARG A 46 -24.62 15.81 11.03
C ARG A 46 -25.00 17.25 11.39
N GLU A 47 -26.23 17.65 11.09
CA GLU A 47 -26.68 19.02 11.35
C GLU A 47 -27.10 19.26 12.81
N ARG A 48 -27.55 18.21 13.51
CA ARG A 48 -28.08 18.29 14.89
C ARG A 48 -27.76 17.01 15.69
N GLY A 49 -28.04 17.06 16.99
CA GLY A 49 -27.88 15.92 17.90
C GLY A 49 -26.51 15.88 18.57
N THR A 50 -26.13 14.70 19.07
CA THR A 50 -24.81 14.45 19.65
C THR A 50 -23.93 13.72 18.64
N LEU A 51 -22.66 14.10 18.54
CA LEU A 51 -21.61 13.44 17.76
C LEU A 51 -20.54 12.91 18.71
N ARG A 52 -20.49 11.58 18.87
CA ARG A 52 -19.47 10.87 19.65
C ARG A 52 -18.27 10.56 18.78
N ILE A 53 -17.12 11.14 19.10
CA ILE A 53 -15.88 11.07 18.34
C ILE A 53 -14.84 10.29 19.14
N LEU A 54 -14.16 9.35 18.49
CA LEU A 54 -12.99 8.66 19.01
C LEU A 54 -11.73 9.09 18.24
N ASP A 55 -10.69 9.50 18.96
CA ASP A 55 -9.33 9.74 18.45
C ASP A 55 -8.36 8.72 19.09
N PRO A 56 -8.21 7.51 18.49
CA PRO A 56 -7.33 6.47 19.00
C PRO A 56 -5.88 6.75 18.62
N GLY A 57 -4.99 6.83 19.62
CA GLY A 57 -3.60 7.25 19.42
C GLY A 57 -3.51 8.74 19.15
N ALA A 58 -4.16 9.55 19.99
CA ALA A 58 -4.40 10.97 19.78
C ALA A 58 -3.11 11.81 19.72
N GLY A 59 -1.99 11.32 20.24
CA GLY A 59 -0.75 12.06 20.37
C GLY A 59 -0.98 13.33 21.18
N THR A 60 -0.69 14.49 20.59
CA THR A 60 -0.95 15.81 21.21
C THR A 60 -2.36 16.36 20.92
N GLY A 61 -3.25 15.59 20.28
CA GLY A 61 -4.66 15.93 20.04
C GLY A 61 -4.93 16.76 18.79
N MET A 62 -4.03 16.75 17.79
CA MET A 62 -4.19 17.59 16.60
C MET A 62 -5.43 17.23 15.76
N LEU A 63 -5.73 15.94 15.59
CA LEU A 63 -6.93 15.50 14.86
C LEU A 63 -8.20 15.85 15.61
N THR A 64 -8.22 15.60 16.93
CA THR A 64 -9.26 16.08 17.85
C THR A 64 -9.53 17.59 17.69
N ALA A 65 -8.49 18.43 17.76
CA ALA A 65 -8.63 19.87 17.60
C ALA A 65 -9.20 20.25 16.21
N ALA A 66 -8.73 19.59 15.15
CA ALA A 66 -9.18 19.83 13.78
C ALA A 66 -10.65 19.49 13.56
N ILE A 67 -11.12 18.34 14.05
CA ILE A 67 -12.53 17.97 13.90
C ILE A 67 -13.45 18.83 14.77
N VAL A 68 -13.04 19.17 15.99
CA VAL A 68 -13.80 20.08 16.86
C VAL A 68 -13.94 21.47 16.22
N GLU A 69 -12.84 22.05 15.71
CA GLU A 69 -12.89 23.35 15.02
C GLU A 69 -13.81 23.30 13.78
N ARG A 70 -13.73 22.22 12.98
CA ARG A 70 -14.58 22.07 11.80
C ARG A 70 -16.05 21.99 12.17
N VAL A 71 -16.41 21.12 13.12
CA VAL A 71 -17.81 20.93 13.53
C VAL A 71 -18.36 22.19 14.15
N ARG A 72 -17.60 22.89 15.00
CA ARG A 72 -18.05 24.17 15.58
C ARG A 72 -18.32 25.25 14.54
N ARG A 73 -17.56 25.26 13.46
CA ARG A 73 -17.79 26.18 12.34
C ARG A 73 -18.98 25.77 11.46
N ALA A 74 -19.13 24.49 11.17
CA ALA A 74 -20.10 23.99 10.20
C ALA A 74 -21.48 23.66 10.79
N ALA A 75 -21.53 23.20 12.05
CA ALA A 75 -22.72 22.72 12.74
C ALA A 75 -22.66 23.07 14.23
N PRO A 76 -22.77 24.36 14.61
CA PRO A 76 -22.58 24.83 15.99
C PRO A 76 -23.56 24.20 16.99
N GLU A 77 -24.74 23.79 16.55
CA GLU A 77 -25.80 23.17 17.36
C GLU A 77 -25.51 21.70 17.75
N VAL A 78 -24.50 21.07 17.15
CA VAL A 78 -24.14 19.67 17.44
C VAL A 78 -23.42 19.61 18.78
N ARG A 79 -23.89 18.74 19.68
CA ARG A 79 -23.14 18.40 20.90
C ARG A 79 -21.98 17.50 20.52
N LEU A 80 -20.78 17.84 20.98
CA LEU A 80 -19.57 17.06 20.70
C LEU A 80 -19.19 16.31 21.97
N ALA A 81 -19.08 14.99 21.89
CA ALA A 81 -18.48 14.15 22.92
C ALA A 81 -17.23 13.51 22.31
N VAL A 82 -16.05 13.77 22.87
CA VAL A 82 -14.77 13.34 22.31
C VAL A 82 -14.03 12.47 23.32
N THR A 83 -13.68 11.26 22.89
CA THR A 83 -12.82 10.35 23.65
C THR A 83 -11.47 10.27 22.94
N ALA A 84 -10.40 10.68 23.60
CA ALA A 84 -9.03 10.63 23.09
C ALA A 84 -8.22 9.58 23.87
N LEU A 85 -7.67 8.59 23.16
CA LEU A 85 -6.79 7.58 23.75
C LEU A 85 -5.34 7.86 23.43
N GLU A 86 -4.47 7.85 24.44
CA GLU A 86 -3.02 7.93 24.26
C GLU A 86 -2.29 7.07 25.31
N ILE A 87 -1.45 6.17 24.83
CA ILE A 87 -0.68 5.24 25.67
C ILE A 87 0.60 5.89 26.22
N ASP A 88 1.14 6.88 25.51
CA ASP A 88 2.37 7.56 25.89
C ASP A 88 2.10 8.68 26.90
N ALA A 89 2.40 8.40 28.17
CA ALA A 89 2.23 9.35 29.27
C ALA A 89 3.01 10.66 29.11
N THR A 90 4.05 10.69 28.29
CA THR A 90 4.81 11.92 28.02
C THR A 90 4.00 12.94 27.19
N LEU A 91 2.99 12.49 26.44
CA LEU A 91 2.14 13.33 25.61
C LEU A 91 0.89 13.84 26.35
N HIS A 92 0.53 13.22 27.48
CA HIS A 92 -0.71 13.57 28.21
C HIS A 92 -0.81 15.02 28.63
N PRO A 93 0.26 15.72 29.09
CA PRO A 93 0.14 17.15 29.41
C PRO A 93 -0.28 17.98 28.20
N ALA A 94 0.37 17.75 27.05
CA ALA A 94 0.06 18.46 25.80
C ALA A 94 -1.34 18.10 25.27
N LEU A 95 -1.72 16.82 25.36
CA LEU A 95 -3.04 16.34 24.97
C LEU A 95 -4.14 16.95 25.87
N ALA A 96 -3.95 16.94 27.19
CA ALA A 96 -4.89 17.51 28.15
C ALA A 96 -5.12 19.01 27.91
N ASP A 97 -4.08 19.78 27.61
CA ASP A 97 -4.23 21.20 27.26
C ASP A 97 -5.00 21.40 25.95
N THR A 98 -4.77 20.54 24.95
CA THR A 98 -5.56 20.55 23.70
C THR A 98 -7.02 20.18 23.94
N LEU A 99 -7.30 19.19 24.79
CA LEU A 99 -8.66 18.83 25.18
C LEU A 99 -9.35 19.94 25.97
N ALA A 100 -8.62 20.64 26.85
CA ALA A 100 -9.15 21.82 27.55
C ALA A 100 -9.49 22.96 26.58
N ASP A 101 -8.69 23.18 25.54
CA ASP A 101 -9.05 24.13 24.49
C ASP A 101 -10.30 23.69 23.71
N CYS A 102 -10.47 22.39 23.47
CA CYS A 102 -11.68 21.83 22.84
C CYS A 102 -12.91 22.00 23.75
N GLN A 103 -12.75 21.85 25.07
CA GLN A 103 -13.80 22.12 26.06
C GLN A 103 -14.21 23.60 26.05
N ARG A 104 -13.25 24.52 25.98
CA ARG A 104 -13.57 25.96 25.82
C ARG A 104 -14.27 26.26 24.48
N ALA A 105 -14.04 25.43 23.46
CA ALA A 105 -14.79 25.46 22.21
C ALA A 105 -16.14 24.72 22.27
N GLY A 106 -16.56 24.23 23.45
CA GLY A 106 -17.87 23.62 23.69
C GLY A 106 -17.97 22.13 23.38
N ALA A 107 -16.86 21.37 23.41
CA ALA A 107 -16.89 19.91 23.35
C ALA A 107 -16.78 19.29 24.75
N ASP A 108 -17.54 18.24 25.03
CA ASP A 108 -17.28 17.37 26.18
C ASP A 108 -16.12 16.45 25.79
N THR A 109 -15.08 16.39 26.61
CA THR A 109 -13.86 15.62 26.28
C THR A 109 -13.41 14.71 27.42
N GLU A 110 -12.88 13.55 27.03
CA GLU A 110 -12.32 12.55 27.93
C GLU A 110 -10.94 12.10 27.41
N LEU A 111 -9.97 12.02 28.32
CA LEU A 111 -8.66 11.44 28.07
C LEU A 111 -8.60 10.06 28.72
N ILE A 112 -8.33 9.04 27.91
CA ILE A 112 -8.14 7.67 28.37
C ILE A 112 -6.66 7.30 28.20
N ASN A 113 -6.01 7.01 29.31
CA ASN A 113 -4.63 6.53 29.36
C ASN A 113 -4.62 4.99 29.34
N ASP A 114 -4.67 4.40 28.15
CA ASP A 114 -4.67 2.95 27.97
C ASP A 114 -4.11 2.53 26.61
N ASP A 115 -3.77 1.25 26.46
CA ASP A 115 -3.47 0.64 25.16
C ASP A 115 -4.77 0.49 24.37
N PHE A 116 -4.88 1.20 23.23
CA PHE A 116 -6.07 1.16 22.38
C PHE A 116 -6.46 -0.27 21.95
N VAL A 117 -5.51 -1.16 21.69
CA VAL A 117 -5.83 -2.54 21.29
C VAL A 117 -6.53 -3.28 22.42
N ALA A 118 -6.02 -3.15 23.64
CA ALA A 118 -6.64 -3.78 24.81
C ALA A 118 -8.00 -3.13 25.11
N TRP A 119 -8.05 -1.80 25.17
CA TRP A 119 -9.23 -1.03 25.49
C TRP A 119 -10.38 -1.26 24.50
N ALA A 120 -10.08 -1.23 23.19
CA ALA A 120 -11.08 -1.42 22.13
C ALA A 120 -11.73 -2.81 22.16
N LEU A 121 -11.04 -3.82 22.69
CA LEU A 121 -11.57 -5.17 22.81
C LEU A 121 -12.42 -5.37 24.07
N SER A 122 -12.28 -4.50 25.08
CA SER A 122 -13.03 -4.59 26.33
C SER A 122 -14.18 -3.59 26.45
N THR A 123 -14.10 -2.45 25.76
CA THR A 123 -15.08 -1.37 25.94
C THR A 123 -16.46 -1.71 25.36
N PRO A 124 -17.56 -1.40 26.06
CA PRO A 124 -18.90 -1.47 25.49
C PRO A 124 -19.24 -0.22 24.66
N GLU A 125 -18.41 0.82 24.67
CA GLU A 125 -18.70 2.09 24.02
C GLU A 125 -18.80 1.99 22.50
N ARG A 126 -19.60 2.89 21.92
CA ARG A 126 -19.78 3.03 20.47
C ARG A 126 -19.74 4.49 20.06
N PHE A 127 -19.23 4.71 18.86
CA PHE A 127 -18.93 6.03 18.33
C PHE A 127 -19.60 6.26 16.99
N ASP A 128 -19.77 7.53 16.69
CA ASP A 128 -20.32 8.01 15.43
C ASP A 128 -19.23 8.31 14.41
N LEU A 129 -18.05 8.70 14.91
CA LEU A 129 -16.89 9.03 14.10
C LEU A 129 -15.63 8.52 14.81
N VAL A 130 -14.83 7.73 14.10
CA VAL A 130 -13.44 7.46 14.47
C VAL A 130 -12.54 8.28 13.55
N ILE A 131 -11.74 9.19 14.09
CA ILE A 131 -10.76 9.97 13.34
C ILE A 131 -9.36 9.62 13.84
N GLN A 132 -8.46 9.16 12.98
CA GLN A 132 -7.20 8.58 13.46
C GLN A 132 -6.00 8.75 12.54
N ASN A 133 -4.83 8.88 13.17
CA ASN A 133 -3.52 8.66 12.58
C ASN A 133 -2.79 7.60 13.41
N PRO A 134 -3.07 6.31 13.16
CA PRO A 134 -2.56 5.23 14.00
C PRO A 134 -1.02 5.08 13.89
N PRO A 135 -0.37 4.38 14.83
CA PRO A 135 1.08 4.18 14.78
C PRO A 135 1.50 3.20 13.66
N TYR A 136 2.59 3.54 12.94
CA TYR A 136 3.04 2.75 11.78
C TYR A 136 4.18 1.80 12.17
N ARG A 137 3.84 0.68 12.79
CA ARG A 137 4.81 -0.30 13.29
C ARG A 137 4.44 -1.74 12.94
N LYS A 138 5.42 -2.52 12.50
CA LYS A 138 5.24 -3.95 12.24
C LYS A 138 4.87 -4.67 13.55
N LEU A 139 3.83 -5.49 13.49
CA LEU A 139 3.49 -6.41 14.55
C LEU A 139 4.46 -7.59 14.52
N GLN A 140 5.13 -7.85 15.64
CA GLN A 140 6.00 -9.02 15.76
C GLN A 140 5.14 -10.27 15.91
N SER A 141 5.35 -11.26 15.04
CA SER A 141 4.67 -12.54 15.09
C SER A 141 4.89 -13.20 16.46
N GLY A 142 3.80 -13.62 17.10
CA GLY A 142 3.84 -14.26 18.43
C GLY A 142 3.98 -13.30 19.61
N SER A 143 4.00 -11.99 19.39
CA SER A 143 3.88 -11.02 20.49
C SER A 143 2.51 -11.11 21.18
N THR A 144 2.41 -10.61 22.41
CA THR A 144 1.15 -10.56 23.16
C THR A 144 0.06 -9.84 22.38
N THR A 145 0.36 -8.65 21.84
CA THR A 145 -0.58 -7.87 21.01
C THR A 145 -1.02 -8.65 19.78
N HIS A 146 -0.11 -9.35 19.07
CA HIS A 146 -0.47 -10.17 17.92
C HIS A 146 -1.39 -11.33 18.30
N SER A 147 -1.13 -11.98 19.44
CA SER A 147 -1.95 -13.10 19.93
C SER A 147 -3.36 -12.65 20.32
N VAL A 148 -3.48 -11.51 21.01
CA VAL A 148 -4.77 -10.91 21.40
C VAL A 148 -5.59 -10.52 20.17
N LEU A 149 -4.98 -9.82 19.20
CA LEU A 149 -5.63 -9.45 17.94
C LEU A 149 -6.11 -10.68 17.16
N ARG A 150 -5.27 -11.71 17.06
CA ARG A 150 -5.61 -12.96 16.37
C ARG A 150 -6.77 -13.69 17.06
N GLY A 151 -6.81 -13.70 18.39
CA GLY A 151 -7.94 -14.21 19.17
C GLY A 151 -9.25 -13.46 18.88
N ALA A 152 -9.15 -12.17 18.53
CA ALA A 152 -10.26 -11.34 18.10
C ALA A 152 -10.55 -11.41 16.57
N GLY A 153 -9.92 -12.34 15.84
CA GLY A 153 -10.08 -12.48 14.39
C GLY A 153 -9.38 -11.42 13.54
N ILE A 154 -8.43 -10.67 14.10
CA ILE A 154 -7.63 -9.66 13.39
C ILE A 154 -6.21 -10.20 13.22
N ASP A 155 -5.86 -10.62 12.00
CA ASP A 155 -4.49 -11.05 11.66
C ASP A 155 -3.90 -10.13 10.60
N VAL A 156 -3.04 -9.21 11.05
CA VAL A 156 -2.45 -8.14 10.22
C VAL A 156 -0.97 -7.97 10.55
N PRO A 157 -0.14 -7.57 9.58
CA PRO A 157 1.30 -7.45 9.78
C PRO A 157 1.73 -6.12 10.44
N ASN A 158 0.82 -5.17 10.62
CA ASN A 158 1.14 -3.82 11.12
C ASN A 158 0.02 -3.29 12.03
N VAL A 159 0.41 -2.56 13.08
CA VAL A 159 -0.48 -1.99 14.10
C VAL A 159 -1.53 -1.07 13.48
N TYR A 160 -1.20 -0.26 12.46
CA TYR A 160 -2.18 0.64 11.86
C TYR A 160 -3.40 -0.10 11.30
N ALA A 161 -3.21 -1.29 10.74
CA ALA A 161 -4.31 -2.08 10.19
C ALA A 161 -5.18 -2.68 11.29
N ALA A 162 -4.58 -2.99 12.45
CA ALA A 162 -5.35 -3.39 13.63
C ALA A 162 -6.19 -2.23 14.15
N PHE A 163 -5.63 -1.02 14.16
CA PHE A 163 -6.35 0.21 14.50
C PHE A 163 -7.52 0.49 13.56
N LEU A 164 -7.34 0.31 12.24
CA LEU A 164 -8.43 0.41 11.27
C LEU A 164 -9.54 -0.60 11.53
N ALA A 165 -9.20 -1.85 11.86
CA ALA A 165 -10.17 -2.91 12.13
C ALA A 165 -10.93 -2.67 13.43
N LEU A 166 -10.24 -2.27 14.49
CA LEU A 166 -10.82 -2.00 15.80
C LEU A 166 -11.67 -0.73 15.80
N GLY A 167 -11.19 0.34 15.17
CA GLY A 167 -11.98 1.57 14.99
C GLY A 167 -13.29 1.29 14.29
N LEU A 168 -13.28 0.47 13.23
CA LEU A 168 -14.50 0.07 12.52
C LEU A 168 -15.47 -0.73 13.42
N ARG A 169 -14.96 -1.56 14.34
CA ARG A 169 -15.79 -2.33 15.31
C ARG A 169 -16.40 -1.47 16.41
N LEU A 170 -15.84 -0.29 16.65
CA LEU A 170 -16.31 0.65 17.66
C LEU A 170 -17.32 1.66 17.09
N LEU A 171 -17.63 1.59 15.80
CA LEU A 171 -18.69 2.41 15.20
C LEU A 171 -20.08 1.82 15.46
N ASP A 172 -21.06 2.70 15.63
CA ASP A 172 -22.47 2.36 15.41
C ASP A 172 -22.78 2.26 13.90
N ASP A 173 -23.87 1.58 13.54
CA ASP A 173 -24.32 1.50 12.14
C ASP A 173 -24.49 2.89 11.52
N GLY A 174 -23.94 3.10 10.32
CA GLY A 174 -23.89 4.41 9.67
C GLY A 174 -22.80 5.36 10.21
N GLY A 175 -22.05 4.95 11.24
CA GLY A 175 -20.87 5.65 11.73
C GLY A 175 -19.75 5.68 10.69
N GLN A 176 -18.85 6.66 10.81
CA GLN A 176 -17.76 6.89 9.86
C GLN A 176 -16.39 6.68 10.49
N GLN A 177 -15.46 6.10 9.74
CA GLN A 177 -14.04 6.07 10.10
C GLN A 177 -13.25 6.87 9.07
N THR A 178 -12.55 7.91 9.52
CA THR A 178 -11.59 8.67 8.71
C THR A 178 -10.19 8.43 9.22
N SER A 179 -9.30 7.92 8.38
CA SER A 179 -7.97 7.49 8.81
C SER A 179 -6.90 7.84 7.81
N ILE A 180 -5.77 8.38 8.28
CA ILE A 180 -4.54 8.48 7.49
C ILE A 180 -3.65 7.29 7.76
N THR A 181 -3.33 6.51 6.73
CA THR A 181 -2.56 5.26 6.86
C THR A 181 -1.59 5.06 5.70
N PRO A 182 -0.59 4.18 5.82
CA PRO A 182 0.19 3.72 4.68
C PRO A 182 -0.71 2.99 3.68
N ARG A 183 -0.56 3.30 2.40
CA ARG A 183 -1.38 2.72 1.32
C ARG A 183 -1.28 1.20 1.17
N SER A 184 -0.26 0.56 1.76
CA SER A 184 0.07 -0.85 1.54
C SER A 184 -1.05 -1.87 1.82
N TRP A 185 -2.03 -1.55 2.67
CA TRP A 185 -3.16 -2.46 2.94
C TRP A 185 -4.11 -2.63 1.76
N MET A 186 -4.13 -1.66 0.84
CA MET A 186 -5.01 -1.63 -0.32
C MET A 186 -4.67 -2.69 -1.37
N ASN A 187 -3.42 -3.14 -1.45
CA ASN A 187 -2.98 -4.16 -2.42
C ASN A 187 -2.08 -5.25 -1.84
N GLY A 188 -1.48 -5.05 -0.66
CA GLY A 188 -0.55 -6.00 -0.08
C GLY A 188 -1.21 -7.36 0.22
N SER A 189 -0.51 -8.44 -0.12
CA SER A 189 -0.98 -9.82 0.07
C SER A 189 -1.20 -10.17 1.54
N TYR A 190 -0.33 -9.70 2.44
CA TYR A 190 -0.47 -9.89 3.89
C TYR A 190 -1.69 -9.18 4.49
N TYR A 191 -2.30 -8.23 3.77
CA TYR A 191 -3.50 -7.52 4.20
C TYR A 191 -4.78 -8.06 3.54
N ARG A 192 -4.70 -9.13 2.73
CA ARG A 192 -5.84 -9.60 1.92
C ARG A 192 -7.08 -9.91 2.77
N ALA A 193 -6.92 -10.69 3.84
CA ALA A 193 -8.04 -11.07 4.71
C ALA A 193 -8.67 -9.85 5.39
N PHE A 194 -7.84 -8.97 5.97
CA PHE A 194 -8.28 -7.71 6.56
C PHE A 194 -8.99 -6.81 5.56
N ARG A 195 -8.40 -6.59 4.37
CA ARG A 195 -8.97 -5.73 3.33
C ARG A 195 -10.35 -6.22 2.91
N HIS A 196 -10.51 -7.52 2.73
CA HIS A 196 -11.79 -8.13 2.37
C HIS A 196 -12.84 -7.93 3.48
N ASP A 197 -12.51 -8.24 4.74
CA ASP A 197 -13.42 -8.00 5.88
C ASP A 197 -13.80 -6.52 6.01
N PHE A 198 -12.83 -5.62 5.83
CA PHE A 198 -13.04 -4.17 5.91
C PHE A 198 -14.06 -3.67 4.87
N VAL A 199 -13.83 -3.97 3.58
CA VAL A 199 -14.72 -3.48 2.50
C VAL A 199 -16.06 -4.22 2.44
N GLN A 200 -16.19 -5.38 3.08
CA GLN A 200 -17.48 -6.05 3.25
C GLN A 200 -18.34 -5.37 4.31
N ARG A 201 -17.73 -4.91 5.41
CA ARG A 201 -18.44 -4.25 6.51
C ARG A 201 -18.72 -2.78 6.25
N ALA A 202 -17.82 -2.10 5.52
CA ALA A 202 -17.89 -0.67 5.31
C ALA A 202 -17.66 -0.28 3.85
N GLY A 203 -18.46 0.68 3.37
CA GLY A 203 -18.22 1.33 2.09
C GLY A 203 -17.23 2.47 2.25
N ILE A 204 -16.23 2.53 1.37
CA ILE A 204 -15.35 3.69 1.27
C ILE A 204 -16.13 4.83 0.63
N ASP A 205 -16.21 5.99 1.27
CA ASP A 205 -16.88 7.19 0.79
C ASP A 205 -15.93 8.10 0.01
N ALA A 206 -14.72 8.26 0.56
CA ALA A 206 -13.74 9.18 0.01
C ALA A 206 -12.31 8.68 0.24
N ILE A 207 -11.45 9.01 -0.71
CA ILE A 207 -10.01 8.77 -0.67
C ILE A 207 -9.29 10.08 -0.95
N HIS A 208 -8.32 10.45 -0.11
CA HIS A 208 -7.40 11.56 -0.38
C HIS A 208 -5.98 11.03 -0.56
N THR A 209 -5.40 11.30 -1.73
CA THR A 209 -4.02 10.96 -2.07
C THR A 209 -3.17 12.23 -2.21
N PHE A 210 -1.91 12.14 -1.77
CA PHE A 210 -0.91 13.20 -1.90
C PHE A 210 0.09 12.85 -3.00
N GLU A 211 0.34 13.74 -3.96
CA GLU A 211 1.28 13.46 -5.07
C GLU A 211 2.73 13.36 -4.56
N SER A 212 3.11 14.19 -3.58
CA SER A 212 4.46 14.21 -3.03
C SER A 212 4.59 13.39 -1.74
N ARG A 213 5.29 12.25 -1.85
CA ARG A 213 5.59 11.30 -0.76
C ARG A 213 6.42 11.89 0.39
N SER A 214 7.21 12.93 0.12
CA SER A 214 8.16 13.50 1.08
C SER A 214 7.63 14.71 1.84
N LYS A 215 6.39 15.18 1.58
CA LYS A 215 5.93 16.48 2.09
C LYS A 215 4.82 16.41 3.14
N VAL A 216 4.06 15.32 3.25
CA VAL A 216 2.99 15.20 4.25
C VAL A 216 3.57 15.01 5.66
N PHE A 217 4.63 14.22 5.76
CA PHE A 217 5.39 13.99 7.00
C PHE A 217 6.89 14.28 6.80
N GLY A 218 7.23 15.33 6.03
CA GLY A 218 8.61 15.63 5.63
C GLY A 218 9.60 15.74 6.79
N ASP A 219 9.10 16.13 7.96
CA ASP A 219 9.87 16.27 9.20
C ASP A 219 10.23 14.91 9.86
N THR A 220 9.70 13.79 9.36
CA THR A 220 9.81 12.45 9.98
C THR A 220 10.70 11.46 9.21
N GLY A 221 11.23 11.85 8.04
CA GLY A 221 12.15 11.04 7.25
C GLY A 221 11.58 9.74 6.65
N VAL A 222 10.27 9.49 6.77
CA VAL A 222 9.62 8.26 6.29
C VAL A 222 9.10 8.40 4.87
N LEU A 223 9.68 7.60 3.96
CA LEU A 223 9.25 7.43 2.57
C LEU A 223 8.11 6.40 2.46
N GLN A 224 6.93 6.72 3.01
CA GLN A 224 5.72 5.90 2.81
C GLN A 224 4.61 6.75 2.18
N GLU A 225 3.90 6.16 1.21
CA GLU A 225 2.74 6.80 0.59
C GLU A 225 1.57 6.72 1.58
N ALA A 226 1.26 7.85 2.21
CA ALA A 226 0.11 8.00 3.10
C ALA A 226 -1.15 8.31 2.29
N ILE A 227 -2.26 7.72 2.71
CA ILE A 227 -3.58 7.91 2.10
C ILE A 227 -4.59 8.18 3.21
N VAL A 228 -5.49 9.13 2.98
CA VAL A 228 -6.64 9.32 3.86
C VAL A 228 -7.82 8.58 3.28
N VAL A 229 -8.49 7.77 4.10
CA VAL A 229 -9.70 7.04 3.70
C VAL A 229 -10.81 7.39 4.67
N THR A 230 -11.96 7.77 4.15
CA THR A 230 -13.22 7.83 4.91
C THR A 230 -14.11 6.68 4.47
N ALA A 231 -14.60 5.90 5.43
CA ALA A 231 -15.51 4.78 5.19
C ALA A 231 -16.68 4.80 6.16
N THR A 232 -17.83 4.28 5.74
CA THR A 232 -19.07 4.23 6.51
C THR A 232 -19.46 2.79 6.81
N LEU A 233 -19.73 2.47 8.08
CA LEU A 233 -20.17 1.14 8.48
C LEU A 233 -21.58 0.85 7.96
N GLY A 234 -21.76 -0.31 7.30
CA GLY A 234 -23.05 -0.81 6.86
C GLY A 234 -23.63 -0.16 5.59
N ALA A 235 -22.92 0.78 4.95
CA ALA A 235 -23.38 1.44 3.73
C ALA A 235 -22.28 1.44 2.66
N HIS A 236 -22.66 1.16 1.41
CA HIS A 236 -21.78 1.20 0.24
C HIS A 236 -22.30 2.25 -0.75
N PRO A 237 -21.55 3.34 -1.00
CA PRO A 237 -21.98 4.33 -1.98
C PRO A 237 -21.80 3.78 -3.41
N GLU A 238 -22.57 4.32 -4.35
CA GLU A 238 -22.42 3.99 -5.78
C GLU A 238 -21.10 4.53 -6.35
N GLU A 239 -20.65 5.67 -5.82
CA GLU A 239 -19.42 6.36 -6.22
C GLU A 239 -18.56 6.76 -5.01
N ILE A 240 -17.26 6.87 -5.26
CA ILE A 240 -16.25 7.31 -4.30
C ILE A 240 -15.68 8.63 -4.77
N ILE A 241 -15.56 9.61 -3.86
CA ILE A 241 -14.87 10.85 -4.15
C ILE A 241 -13.36 10.67 -3.95
N VAL A 242 -12.59 10.84 -5.01
CA VAL A 242 -11.13 10.80 -4.95
C VAL A 242 -10.56 12.21 -5.03
N HIS A 243 -9.93 12.63 -3.94
CA HIS A 243 -9.21 13.88 -3.82
C HIS A 243 -7.71 13.68 -4.10
N THR A 244 -7.13 14.58 -4.88
CA THR A 244 -5.68 14.59 -5.17
C THR A 244 -5.12 15.97 -4.91
N SER A 245 -4.12 16.08 -4.03
CA SER A 245 -3.36 17.32 -3.80
C SER A 245 -1.85 17.07 -3.90
N GLN A 246 -1.06 18.08 -4.27
CA GLN A 246 0.40 17.94 -4.34
C GLN A 246 1.02 17.65 -2.97
N ASP A 247 0.57 18.40 -1.98
CA ASP A 247 0.93 18.31 -0.57
C ASP A 247 -0.26 18.79 0.27
N HIS A 248 -0.02 19.16 1.53
CA HIS A 248 -1.04 19.70 2.43
C HIS A 248 -1.34 21.21 2.21
N ARG A 249 -0.70 21.88 1.24
CA ARG A 249 -0.85 23.32 0.96
C ARG A 249 -1.62 23.61 -0.34
N GLY A 250 -1.57 22.71 -1.31
CA GLY A 250 -2.27 22.87 -2.58
C GLY A 250 -3.78 22.64 -2.48
N GLU A 251 -4.56 23.31 -3.33
CA GLU A 251 -5.96 22.97 -3.54
C GLU A 251 -6.08 21.54 -4.08
N ALA A 252 -7.00 20.77 -3.50
CA ALA A 252 -7.23 19.41 -3.94
C ALA A 252 -8.14 19.42 -5.17
N SER A 253 -7.72 18.75 -6.24
CA SER A 253 -8.64 18.33 -7.29
C SER A 253 -9.52 17.18 -6.77
N GLN A 254 -10.76 17.08 -7.24
CA GLN A 254 -11.68 16.01 -6.88
C GLN A 254 -12.33 15.41 -8.11
N ARG A 255 -12.69 14.13 -8.03
CA ARG A 255 -13.57 13.48 -8.99
C ARG A 255 -14.36 12.37 -8.34
N SER A 256 -15.54 12.13 -8.89
CA SER A 256 -16.37 10.97 -8.54
C SER A 256 -15.95 9.79 -9.40
N VAL A 257 -15.84 8.61 -8.80
CA VAL A 257 -15.45 7.37 -9.48
C VAL A 257 -16.39 6.25 -9.06
N PRO A 258 -16.92 5.43 -9.98
CA PRO A 258 -17.75 4.29 -9.61
C PRO A 258 -17.06 3.37 -8.59
N TYR A 259 -17.79 2.97 -7.55
CA TYR A 259 -17.24 2.17 -6.44
C TYR A 259 -16.51 0.91 -6.94
N ARG A 260 -17.09 0.23 -7.94
CA ARG A 260 -16.53 -0.98 -8.58
C ARG A 260 -15.20 -0.79 -9.31
N GLU A 261 -14.84 0.44 -9.67
CA GLU A 261 -13.56 0.76 -10.33
C GLU A 261 -12.45 1.05 -9.30
N VAL A 262 -12.85 1.39 -8.08
CA VAL A 262 -11.95 1.60 -6.95
C VAL A 262 -11.77 0.29 -6.18
N VAL A 263 -12.86 -0.32 -5.73
CA VAL A 263 -12.85 -1.53 -4.90
C VAL A 263 -13.15 -2.76 -5.74
N THR A 264 -12.18 -3.66 -5.81
CA THR A 264 -12.30 -4.98 -6.44
C THR A 264 -12.06 -6.08 -5.41
N ASN A 265 -12.28 -7.34 -5.80
CA ASN A 265 -12.04 -8.50 -4.92
C ASN A 265 -10.60 -8.57 -4.40
N ASP A 266 -9.64 -8.12 -5.21
CA ASP A 266 -8.22 -8.27 -4.91
C ASP A 266 -7.54 -6.95 -4.54
N PHE A 267 -7.98 -5.81 -5.08
CA PHE A 267 -7.32 -4.51 -4.92
C PHE A 267 -8.29 -3.38 -4.62
N ILE A 268 -7.81 -2.41 -3.84
CA ILE A 268 -8.36 -1.06 -3.79
C ILE A 268 -7.47 -0.16 -4.67
N HIS A 269 -7.97 0.16 -5.84
CA HIS A 269 -7.36 1.10 -6.78
C HIS A 269 -7.47 2.53 -6.23
N VAL A 270 -6.51 3.38 -6.58
CA VAL A 270 -6.61 4.81 -6.33
C VAL A 270 -6.37 5.49 -7.66
N PRO A 271 -7.38 5.47 -8.57
CA PRO A 271 -7.26 6.29 -9.76
C PRO A 271 -7.15 7.73 -9.25
N ALA A 272 -6.09 8.47 -9.57
CA ALA A 272 -5.85 9.85 -9.14
C ALA A 272 -6.24 10.86 -10.25
N THR A 273 -6.31 10.38 -11.50
CA THR A 273 -6.64 11.12 -12.72
C THR A 273 -7.63 10.34 -13.59
N GLN A 274 -8.19 10.98 -14.64
CA GLN A 274 -9.00 10.28 -15.65
C GLN A 274 -8.17 9.21 -16.36
N THR A 275 -6.91 9.51 -16.69
CA THR A 275 -5.97 8.55 -17.29
C THR A 275 -5.80 7.29 -16.45
N ASP A 276 -5.84 7.40 -15.11
CA ASP A 276 -5.77 6.23 -14.23
C ASP A 276 -7.06 5.41 -14.29
N ALA A 277 -8.23 6.06 -14.32
CA ALA A 277 -9.51 5.37 -14.49
C ALA A 277 -9.57 4.64 -15.84
N ASP A 278 -9.13 5.29 -16.91
CA ASP A 278 -9.04 4.70 -18.25
C ASP A 278 -8.09 3.49 -18.26
N ALA A 279 -6.99 3.53 -17.50
CA ALA A 279 -6.06 2.41 -17.39
C ALA A 279 -6.67 1.20 -16.65
N VAL A 280 -7.48 1.44 -15.61
CA VAL A 280 -8.24 0.38 -14.90
C VAL A 280 -9.28 -0.23 -15.84
N ALA A 281 -10.07 0.59 -16.53
CA ALA A 281 -11.06 0.14 -17.48
C ALA A 281 -10.42 -0.65 -18.65
N TRP A 282 -9.28 -0.18 -19.15
CA TRP A 282 -8.52 -0.84 -20.22
C TRP A 282 -8.03 -2.23 -19.81
N MET A 283 -7.62 -2.42 -18.54
CA MET A 283 -7.12 -3.70 -18.05
C MET A 283 -8.18 -4.81 -18.08
N HIS A 284 -9.48 -4.48 -18.05
CA HIS A 284 -10.57 -5.47 -18.19
C HIS A 284 -10.57 -6.21 -19.53
N ARG A 285 -9.83 -5.71 -20.54
CA ARG A 285 -9.65 -6.41 -21.83
C ARG A 285 -8.79 -7.66 -21.70
N ALA A 286 -7.95 -7.73 -20.68
CA ALA A 286 -7.22 -8.93 -20.31
C ALA A 286 -8.07 -9.75 -19.34
N VAL A 287 -8.24 -11.04 -19.63
CA VAL A 287 -9.21 -11.90 -18.92
C VAL A 287 -8.56 -13.01 -18.11
N CYS A 288 -7.34 -13.42 -18.48
CA CYS A 288 -6.62 -14.52 -17.84
C CYS A 288 -5.79 -14.02 -16.66
N THR A 289 -5.61 -14.83 -15.64
CA THR A 289 -4.52 -14.74 -14.67
C THR A 289 -3.34 -15.59 -15.14
N LEU A 290 -2.17 -15.47 -14.50
CA LEU A 290 -1.07 -16.41 -14.76
C LEU A 290 -1.52 -17.88 -14.55
N SER A 291 -2.35 -18.13 -13.54
CA SER A 291 -2.85 -19.49 -13.24
C SER A 291 -3.72 -20.03 -14.37
N ASP A 292 -4.56 -19.20 -14.99
CA ASP A 292 -5.40 -19.59 -16.12
C ASP A 292 -4.57 -19.97 -17.35
N LEU A 293 -3.35 -19.44 -17.45
CA LEU A 293 -2.37 -19.77 -18.50
C LEU A 293 -1.49 -20.99 -18.15
N GLY A 294 -1.73 -21.66 -17.01
CA GLY A 294 -0.87 -22.74 -16.51
C GLY A 294 0.46 -22.24 -15.94
N LEU A 295 0.58 -20.94 -15.68
CA LEU A 295 1.82 -20.29 -15.24
C LEU A 295 1.73 -19.84 -13.79
N SER A 296 2.90 -19.58 -13.21
CA SER A 296 3.01 -18.93 -11.91
C SER A 296 4.24 -18.04 -11.87
N VAL A 297 4.39 -17.30 -10.79
CA VAL A 297 5.49 -16.37 -10.57
C VAL A 297 6.05 -16.54 -9.18
N SER A 298 7.37 -16.44 -9.06
CA SER A 298 8.09 -16.61 -7.81
C SER A 298 9.20 -15.58 -7.66
N THR A 299 9.58 -15.28 -6.43
CA THR A 299 10.75 -14.43 -6.16
C THR A 299 12.02 -15.27 -6.22
N GLY A 300 13.10 -14.69 -6.76
CA GLY A 300 14.44 -15.28 -6.77
C GLY A 300 14.87 -15.73 -5.37
N ARG A 301 15.57 -16.86 -5.31
CA ARG A 301 15.85 -17.56 -4.05
C ARG A 301 17.14 -17.08 -3.39
N VAL A 302 18.04 -16.46 -4.14
CA VAL A 302 19.34 -16.02 -3.63
C VAL A 302 19.21 -14.65 -2.97
N VAL A 303 19.59 -14.59 -1.69
CA VAL A 303 19.71 -13.33 -0.94
C VAL A 303 21.19 -12.99 -0.88
N ASP A 304 21.64 -12.12 -1.78
CA ASP A 304 23.07 -11.84 -2.02
C ASP A 304 23.89 -11.61 -0.75
N PHE A 305 23.43 -10.77 0.16
CA PHE A 305 24.17 -10.47 1.40
C PHE A 305 24.24 -11.65 2.40
N ARG A 306 23.37 -12.66 2.27
CA ARG A 306 23.39 -13.90 3.08
C ARG A 306 24.15 -15.05 2.40
N SER A 307 24.48 -14.90 1.12
CA SER A 307 25.11 -15.93 0.30
C SER A 307 26.47 -15.49 -0.24
N ARG A 308 27.16 -14.57 0.43
CA ARG A 308 28.43 -13.98 -0.04
C ARG A 308 29.49 -15.03 -0.38
N ASP A 309 29.58 -16.08 0.43
CA ASP A 309 30.56 -17.16 0.26
C ASP A 309 30.28 -18.05 -0.96
N LEU A 310 29.08 -17.95 -1.55
CA LEU A 310 28.64 -18.69 -2.73
C LEU A 310 28.78 -17.86 -4.02
N LEU A 311 29.26 -16.62 -3.93
CA LEU A 311 29.26 -15.65 -5.04
C LEU A 311 30.68 -15.34 -5.50
N THR A 312 30.95 -15.50 -6.80
CA THR A 312 32.27 -15.26 -7.40
C THR A 312 32.21 -14.24 -8.55
N ALA A 313 33.27 -13.46 -8.71
CA ALA A 313 33.36 -12.42 -9.75
C ALA A 313 33.63 -13.01 -11.14
N GLU A 314 34.44 -14.08 -11.19
CA GLU A 314 34.82 -14.79 -12.40
C GLU A 314 34.11 -16.14 -12.48
N ARG A 315 33.94 -16.62 -13.72
CA ARG A 315 33.38 -17.95 -13.99
C ARG A 315 34.39 -19.00 -13.56
N MET A 316 33.98 -19.91 -12.69
CA MET A 316 34.78 -21.05 -12.24
C MET A 316 34.20 -22.36 -12.78
N SER A 317 34.94 -23.46 -12.62
CA SER A 317 34.39 -24.79 -12.89
C SER A 317 33.16 -25.03 -12.00
N HIS A 318 32.05 -25.45 -12.61
CA HIS A 318 30.75 -25.67 -11.95
C HIS A 318 30.03 -24.42 -11.43
N SER A 319 30.55 -23.21 -11.69
CA SER A 319 29.81 -21.99 -11.37
C SER A 319 28.70 -21.76 -12.40
N VAL A 320 27.53 -21.34 -11.92
CA VAL A 320 26.38 -21.00 -12.75
C VAL A 320 26.12 -19.49 -12.76
N PRO A 321 25.34 -18.96 -13.71
CA PRO A 321 24.99 -17.55 -13.76
C PRO A 321 24.25 -17.07 -12.50
N MET A 322 24.75 -16.01 -11.87
CA MET A 322 24.02 -15.23 -10.88
C MET A 322 23.42 -13.98 -11.55
N VAL A 323 22.09 -13.93 -11.61
CA VAL A 323 21.36 -12.86 -12.31
C VAL A 323 20.78 -11.87 -11.31
N TYR A 324 21.09 -10.58 -11.54
CA TYR A 324 20.62 -9.44 -10.77
C TYR A 324 19.67 -8.56 -11.59
N PRO A 325 18.92 -7.65 -10.92
CA PRO A 325 18.13 -6.64 -11.61
C PRO A 325 18.89 -5.81 -12.66
N ALA A 326 20.20 -5.62 -12.47
CA ALA A 326 21.03 -4.84 -13.39
C ALA A 326 21.21 -5.53 -14.76
N ASN A 327 21.11 -6.86 -14.80
CA ASN A 327 21.24 -7.65 -16.02
C ASN A 327 20.04 -7.51 -16.96
N LEU A 328 18.89 -6.99 -16.48
CA LEU A 328 17.69 -6.78 -17.28
C LEU A 328 17.87 -5.54 -18.18
N ARG A 329 17.90 -5.74 -19.50
CA ARG A 329 18.16 -4.70 -20.52
C ARG A 329 17.12 -4.78 -21.62
N GLY A 330 16.04 -4.02 -21.45
CA GLY A 330 14.89 -4.13 -22.34
C GLY A 330 14.25 -5.51 -22.20
N THR A 331 14.01 -6.20 -23.30
CA THR A 331 13.43 -7.55 -23.31
C THR A 331 14.47 -8.66 -23.14
N GLU A 332 15.76 -8.33 -23.08
CA GLU A 332 16.86 -9.30 -23.03
C GLU A 332 17.60 -9.25 -21.69
N ILE A 333 18.28 -10.36 -21.37
CA ILE A 333 19.22 -10.43 -20.26
C ILE A 333 20.65 -10.33 -20.80
N ILE A 334 21.41 -9.36 -20.31
CA ILE A 334 22.85 -9.25 -20.57
C ILE A 334 23.59 -9.81 -19.35
N HIS A 335 24.19 -10.99 -19.51
CA HIS A 335 25.00 -11.66 -18.49
C HIS A 335 26.23 -12.32 -19.13
N PRO A 336 27.43 -12.15 -18.55
CA PRO A 336 27.75 -11.22 -17.46
C PRO A 336 27.69 -9.76 -17.93
N GLN A 337 27.44 -8.83 -17.02
CA GLN A 337 27.48 -7.40 -17.30
C GLN A 337 28.87 -6.82 -16.94
N PRO A 338 29.67 -6.35 -17.89
CA PRO A 338 31.05 -5.93 -17.63
C PRO A 338 31.18 -4.78 -16.61
N SER A 339 30.21 -3.87 -16.57
CA SER A 339 30.20 -2.72 -15.66
C SER A 339 29.65 -3.01 -14.26
N ALA A 340 29.20 -4.24 -13.99
CA ALA A 340 28.63 -4.59 -12.69
C ALA A 340 29.75 -4.83 -11.66
N ARG A 341 29.65 -4.17 -10.50
CA ARG A 341 30.57 -4.37 -9.36
C ARG A 341 30.23 -5.60 -8.52
N LYS A 342 29.07 -6.21 -8.73
CA LYS A 342 28.62 -7.38 -7.96
C LYS A 342 29.19 -8.67 -8.56
N PRO A 343 29.48 -9.70 -7.76
CA PRO A 343 29.88 -11.00 -8.28
C PRO A 343 28.74 -11.63 -9.09
N GLN A 344 29.01 -12.11 -10.30
CA GLN A 344 28.00 -12.54 -11.29
C GLN A 344 27.93 -14.05 -11.51
N TRP A 345 28.65 -14.82 -10.69
CA TRP A 345 28.64 -16.27 -10.73
C TRP A 345 28.29 -16.82 -9.35
N PHE A 346 27.61 -17.96 -9.34
CA PHE A 346 27.18 -18.65 -8.14
C PHE A 346 27.75 -20.07 -8.12
N THR A 347 28.37 -20.44 -7.01
CA THR A 347 28.99 -21.76 -6.82
C THR A 347 28.53 -22.31 -5.48
N ALA A 348 27.96 -23.51 -5.49
CA ALA A 348 27.51 -24.17 -4.28
C ALA A 348 27.59 -25.69 -4.40
N ASP A 349 27.58 -26.38 -3.26
CA ASP A 349 27.39 -27.82 -3.22
C ASP A 349 26.01 -28.23 -3.76
N ALA A 350 25.83 -29.52 -4.06
CA ALA A 350 24.60 -30.04 -4.64
C ALA A 350 23.33 -29.79 -3.79
N ALA A 351 23.44 -29.86 -2.45
CA ALA A 351 22.30 -29.69 -1.56
C ALA A 351 21.84 -28.23 -1.49
N THR A 352 22.80 -27.30 -1.50
CA THR A 352 22.56 -25.85 -1.53
C THR A 352 22.06 -25.42 -2.91
N ALA A 353 22.65 -25.95 -3.97
CA ALA A 353 22.23 -25.71 -5.36
C ALA A 353 20.76 -26.13 -5.59
N ALA A 354 20.35 -27.32 -5.11
CA ALA A 354 18.98 -27.79 -5.22
C ALA A 354 17.94 -26.85 -4.57
N LYS A 355 18.35 -26.10 -3.53
CA LYS A 355 17.48 -25.14 -2.85
C LYS A 355 17.44 -23.79 -3.56
N LEU A 356 18.57 -23.30 -4.03
CA LEU A 356 18.74 -21.91 -4.47
C LEU A 356 18.67 -21.72 -5.99
N LEU A 357 19.02 -22.73 -6.77
CA LEU A 357 18.96 -22.67 -8.22
C LEU A 357 17.56 -22.99 -8.75
N VAL A 358 17.33 -22.54 -9.97
CA VAL A 358 16.15 -22.88 -10.76
C VAL A 358 16.63 -23.74 -11.94
N PRO A 359 15.87 -24.73 -12.42
CA PRO A 359 16.27 -25.54 -13.58
C PRO A 359 16.60 -24.71 -14.82
N ALA A 360 17.40 -25.27 -15.72
CA ALA A 360 17.64 -24.67 -17.05
C ALA A 360 16.32 -24.47 -17.82
N GLY A 361 16.30 -23.51 -18.74
CA GLY A 361 15.13 -23.17 -19.55
C GLY A 361 14.88 -21.67 -19.68
N ASN A 362 13.69 -21.32 -20.17
CA ASN A 362 13.31 -19.93 -20.40
C ASN A 362 12.44 -19.39 -19.27
N TYR A 363 12.67 -18.15 -18.86
CA TYR A 363 11.88 -17.50 -17.80
C TYR A 363 11.66 -16.03 -18.14
N VAL A 364 10.50 -15.48 -17.75
CA VAL A 364 10.34 -14.02 -17.73
C VAL A 364 10.82 -13.50 -16.38
N LEU A 365 11.90 -12.73 -16.38
CA LEU A 365 12.43 -12.07 -15.20
C LEU A 365 11.85 -10.67 -15.07
N VAL A 366 11.25 -10.36 -13.93
CA VAL A 366 10.64 -9.05 -13.63
C VAL A 366 11.40 -8.38 -12.49
N LYS A 367 11.84 -7.14 -12.68
CA LYS A 367 12.48 -6.34 -11.64
C LYS A 367 11.52 -6.13 -10.47
N ARG A 368 11.92 -6.51 -9.25
CA ARG A 368 11.06 -6.46 -8.06
C ARG A 368 11.07 -5.11 -7.36
N PHE A 369 12.14 -4.33 -7.43
CA PHE A 369 12.24 -3.02 -6.79
C PHE A 369 12.15 -1.94 -7.86
N SER A 370 11.09 -1.12 -7.80
CA SER A 370 10.91 0.01 -8.69
C SER A 370 10.25 1.18 -7.97
N ALA A 371 10.89 2.35 -8.00
CA ALA A 371 10.33 3.56 -7.43
C ALA A 371 9.21 4.13 -8.33
N LYS A 372 8.27 4.91 -7.79
CA LYS A 372 7.15 5.51 -8.57
C LYS A 372 7.66 6.55 -9.56
N GLU A 373 8.80 7.13 -9.24
CA GLU A 373 9.52 8.15 -9.97
C GLU A 373 10.32 7.54 -11.14
N GLU A 374 10.53 6.22 -11.17
CA GLU A 374 11.13 5.55 -12.32
C GLU A 374 10.21 5.66 -13.54
N LYS A 375 10.82 5.82 -14.73
CA LYS A 375 10.10 5.90 -16.02
C LYS A 375 9.15 4.72 -16.23
N ARG A 376 9.51 3.53 -15.73
CA ARG A 376 8.67 2.33 -15.70
C ARG A 376 8.77 1.64 -14.35
N ARG A 377 7.64 1.18 -13.82
CA ARG A 377 7.53 0.31 -12.65
C ARG A 377 7.74 -1.15 -13.02
N LEU A 378 7.20 -1.56 -14.15
CA LEU A 378 7.35 -2.91 -14.69
C LEU A 378 8.50 -2.94 -15.69
N VAL A 379 9.48 -3.79 -15.43
CA VAL A 379 10.60 -4.08 -16.32
C VAL A 379 10.75 -5.58 -16.37
N ALA A 380 10.47 -6.16 -17.53
CA ALA A 380 10.51 -7.60 -17.76
C ALA A 380 11.52 -7.95 -18.86
N SER A 381 12.27 -9.02 -18.69
CA SER A 381 13.22 -9.51 -19.70
C SER A 381 13.19 -11.04 -19.75
N VAL A 382 13.52 -11.63 -20.89
CA VAL A 382 13.54 -13.09 -21.08
C VAL A 382 14.94 -13.61 -20.76
N TRP A 383 15.02 -14.52 -19.79
CA TRP A 383 16.19 -15.38 -19.60
C TRP A 383 16.06 -16.61 -20.47
N THR A 384 17.16 -17.04 -21.07
CA THR A 384 17.29 -18.31 -21.78
C THR A 384 18.66 -18.87 -21.42
N GLY A 385 18.70 -20.12 -20.95
CA GLY A 385 19.97 -20.75 -20.59
C GLY A 385 19.84 -22.27 -20.51
N GLU A 386 20.88 -22.96 -20.99
CA GLU A 386 21.01 -24.42 -20.94
C GLU A 386 21.49 -24.92 -19.57
N GLU A 387 22.03 -24.02 -18.74
CA GLU A 387 22.43 -24.30 -17.37
C GLU A 387 21.45 -23.68 -16.36
N ALA A 388 21.40 -24.26 -15.15
CA ALA A 388 20.54 -23.81 -14.07
C ALA A 388 20.99 -22.43 -13.52
N PRO A 389 20.17 -21.37 -13.59
CA PRO A 389 20.57 -20.06 -13.08
C PRO A 389 20.27 -19.88 -11.58
N ALA A 390 21.01 -18.96 -10.97
CA ALA A 390 20.74 -18.39 -9.65
C ALA A 390 20.08 -17.01 -9.81
N PHE A 391 18.86 -16.82 -9.31
CA PHE A 391 18.14 -15.55 -9.39
C PHE A 391 18.14 -14.81 -8.04
N ASP A 392 18.54 -13.52 -8.06
CA ASP A 392 18.50 -12.63 -6.89
C ASP A 392 17.07 -12.38 -6.41
N ASN A 393 16.89 -12.23 -5.10
CA ASN A 393 15.59 -11.98 -4.45
C ASN A 393 14.94 -10.61 -4.78
N LYS A 394 15.63 -9.77 -5.54
CA LYS A 394 15.14 -8.52 -6.14
C LYS A 394 14.59 -8.73 -7.56
N ILE A 395 14.46 -9.98 -8.00
CA ILE A 395 13.83 -10.39 -9.27
C ILE A 395 12.66 -11.35 -8.96
N ASN A 396 11.56 -11.23 -9.70
CA ASN A 396 10.57 -12.29 -9.82
C ASN A 396 10.79 -13.05 -11.13
N TYR A 397 10.48 -14.34 -11.19
CA TYR A 397 10.54 -15.15 -12.40
C TYR A 397 9.20 -15.85 -12.64
N VAL A 398 8.68 -15.72 -13.87
CA VAL A 398 7.49 -16.46 -14.35
C VAL A 398 7.92 -17.84 -14.83
N HIS A 399 7.19 -18.87 -14.44
CA HIS A 399 7.55 -20.27 -14.63
C HIS A 399 6.31 -21.17 -14.75
N ASP A 400 6.50 -22.38 -15.24
CA ASP A 400 5.54 -23.49 -15.13
C ASP A 400 6.03 -24.46 -14.04
N HIS A 401 5.33 -24.53 -12.90
CA HIS A 401 5.71 -25.40 -11.76
C HIS A 401 7.22 -25.41 -11.41
N LYS A 402 7.86 -24.23 -11.38
CA LYS A 402 9.30 -23.98 -11.12
C LYS A 402 10.25 -24.38 -12.26
N HIS A 403 9.74 -24.80 -13.41
CA HIS A 403 10.48 -25.10 -14.63
C HIS A 403 10.33 -23.97 -15.65
N GLY A 404 11.21 -23.97 -16.64
CA GLY A 404 11.17 -23.02 -17.74
C GLY A 404 9.88 -23.14 -18.55
N ILE A 405 9.55 -22.09 -19.27
CA ILE A 405 8.39 -22.01 -20.16
C ILE A 405 8.84 -22.01 -21.62
N GLU A 406 7.88 -22.14 -22.54
CA GLU A 406 8.13 -21.97 -23.96
C GLU A 406 8.67 -20.55 -24.24
N PHE A 407 9.64 -20.45 -25.16
CA PHE A 407 10.31 -19.18 -25.46
C PHE A 407 9.32 -18.12 -25.98
N ASP A 408 8.40 -18.49 -26.86
CA ASP A 408 7.40 -17.56 -27.41
C ASP A 408 6.45 -17.05 -26.33
N ILE A 409 6.02 -17.92 -25.41
CA ILE A 409 5.23 -17.51 -24.24
C ILE A 409 6.01 -16.50 -23.38
N ALA A 410 7.30 -16.77 -23.13
CA ALA A 410 8.16 -15.86 -22.37
C ALA A 410 8.27 -14.49 -23.05
N LEU A 411 8.48 -14.46 -24.37
CA LEU A 411 8.60 -13.23 -25.16
C LEU A 411 7.30 -12.43 -25.17
N GLY A 412 6.15 -13.09 -25.37
CA GLY A 412 4.84 -12.46 -25.37
C GLY A 412 4.49 -11.84 -24.01
N ILE A 413 4.75 -12.55 -22.91
CA ILE A 413 4.55 -12.03 -21.54
C ILE A 413 5.50 -10.87 -21.25
N ALA A 414 6.78 -10.96 -21.63
CA ALA A 414 7.72 -9.87 -21.46
C ALA A 414 7.28 -8.62 -22.24
N LYS A 415 6.77 -8.78 -23.47
CA LYS A 415 6.23 -7.67 -24.26
C LYS A 415 4.99 -7.05 -23.59
N TRP A 416 4.04 -7.86 -23.12
CA TRP A 416 2.87 -7.39 -22.37
C TRP A 416 3.25 -6.55 -21.15
N LEU A 417 4.10 -7.10 -20.27
CA LEU A 417 4.51 -6.44 -19.02
C LEU A 417 5.32 -5.16 -19.24
N ASN A 418 5.99 -5.01 -20.38
CA ASN A 418 6.75 -3.80 -20.71
C ASN A 418 5.91 -2.72 -21.42
N SER A 419 4.62 -2.95 -21.65
CA SER A 419 3.74 -1.96 -22.28
C SER A 419 3.38 -0.81 -21.34
N SER A 420 3.20 0.37 -21.92
CA SER A 420 2.86 1.60 -21.22
C SER A 420 1.51 1.49 -20.51
N GLN A 421 0.54 0.77 -21.09
CA GLN A 421 -0.78 0.61 -20.48
C GLN A 421 -0.76 -0.30 -19.25
N VAL A 422 -0.03 -1.42 -19.31
CA VAL A 422 0.14 -2.31 -18.15
C VAL A 422 0.92 -1.60 -17.05
N ASP A 423 1.94 -0.80 -17.39
CA ASP A 423 2.67 0.03 -16.42
C ASP A 423 1.78 1.09 -15.76
N ARG A 424 0.91 1.77 -16.53
CA ARG A 424 -0.08 2.72 -15.99
C ARG A 424 -1.03 2.03 -15.02
N TYR A 425 -1.66 0.94 -15.44
CA TYR A 425 -2.54 0.14 -14.56
C TYR A 425 -1.84 -0.27 -13.27
N PHE A 426 -0.61 -0.78 -13.37
CA PHE A 426 0.17 -1.20 -12.21
C PHE A 426 0.38 -0.07 -11.19
N ARG A 427 0.59 1.16 -11.67
CA ARG A 427 0.73 2.35 -10.80
C ARG A 427 -0.58 2.72 -10.10
N VAL A 428 -1.73 2.42 -10.68
CA VAL A 428 -3.04 2.77 -10.12
C VAL A 428 -3.35 1.99 -8.84
N PHE A 429 -2.91 0.73 -8.73
CA PHE A 429 -3.13 -0.06 -7.51
C PHE A 429 -1.88 -0.21 -6.61
N SER A 430 -0.67 -0.10 -7.16
CA SER A 430 0.56 -0.36 -6.39
C SER A 430 0.89 0.78 -5.42
N GLY A 431 0.60 0.57 -4.14
CA GLY A 431 0.89 1.50 -3.04
C GLY A 431 2.27 1.36 -2.38
N HIS A 432 3.21 0.65 -3.01
CA HIS A 432 4.55 0.38 -2.47
C HIS A 432 5.65 0.48 -3.53
N THR A 433 6.91 0.39 -3.13
CA THR A 433 8.10 0.47 -4.02
C THR A 433 8.51 -0.85 -4.65
N GLN A 434 7.73 -1.91 -4.42
CA GLN A 434 7.99 -3.24 -4.97
C GLN A 434 7.00 -3.61 -6.08
N VAL A 435 7.37 -4.58 -6.90
CA VAL A 435 6.50 -5.38 -7.76
C VAL A 435 6.41 -6.73 -7.10
N ASN A 436 5.36 -7.00 -6.31
CA ASN A 436 5.29 -8.26 -5.59
C ASN A 436 4.84 -9.39 -6.52
N ALA A 437 5.34 -10.60 -6.28
CA ALA A 437 4.84 -11.79 -6.97
C ALA A 437 3.32 -11.98 -6.73
N GLY A 438 2.79 -11.57 -5.57
CA GLY A 438 1.36 -11.57 -5.30
C GLY A 438 0.57 -10.65 -6.24
N ASP A 439 1.05 -9.43 -6.47
CA ASP A 439 0.43 -8.49 -7.41
C ASP A 439 0.38 -9.10 -8.82
N LEU A 440 1.52 -9.63 -9.29
CA LEU A 440 1.63 -10.25 -10.62
C LEU A 440 0.70 -11.48 -10.79
N ARG A 441 0.39 -12.23 -9.72
CA ARG A 441 -0.57 -13.35 -9.80
C ARG A 441 -2.01 -12.88 -9.96
N GLN A 442 -2.34 -11.72 -9.40
CA GLN A 442 -3.68 -11.14 -9.41
C GLN A 442 -3.92 -10.24 -10.63
N MET A 443 -2.85 -9.76 -11.27
CA MET A 443 -2.93 -9.04 -12.54
C MET A 443 -3.54 -9.90 -13.65
N LYS A 444 -4.21 -9.22 -14.58
CA LYS A 444 -4.76 -9.82 -15.77
C LYS A 444 -3.75 -9.83 -16.92
N PHE A 445 -3.83 -10.87 -17.72
CA PHE A 445 -3.00 -11.17 -18.87
C PHE A 445 -3.90 -11.49 -20.08
N PRO A 446 -3.41 -11.27 -21.30
CA PRO A 446 -4.07 -11.72 -22.52
C PRO A 446 -4.21 -13.25 -22.55
N THR A 447 -5.03 -13.75 -23.47
CA THR A 447 -5.14 -15.19 -23.71
C THR A 447 -3.83 -15.77 -24.25
N LEU A 448 -3.65 -17.09 -24.17
CA LEU A 448 -2.46 -17.74 -24.69
C LEU A 448 -2.24 -17.44 -26.19
N SER A 449 -3.31 -17.45 -26.99
CA SER A 449 -3.27 -17.09 -28.41
C SER A 449 -2.76 -15.65 -28.64
N GLN A 450 -3.22 -14.71 -27.82
CA GLN A 450 -2.77 -13.32 -27.88
C GLN A 450 -1.31 -13.17 -27.43
N ILE A 451 -0.87 -13.94 -26.45
CA ILE A 451 0.53 -13.98 -26.01
C ILE A 451 1.43 -14.47 -27.15
N HIS A 452 1.07 -15.53 -27.86
CA HIS A 452 1.82 -15.97 -29.04
C HIS A 452 1.81 -14.91 -30.16
N ALA A 453 0.67 -14.25 -30.40
CA ALA A 453 0.61 -13.15 -31.37
C ALA A 453 1.50 -11.96 -30.99
N LEU A 454 1.62 -11.65 -29.69
CA LEU A 454 2.53 -10.62 -29.19
C LEU A 454 3.99 -11.02 -29.40
N ALA A 455 4.33 -12.29 -29.16
CA ALA A 455 5.66 -12.84 -29.38
C ALA A 455 6.09 -12.74 -30.85
N ALA A 456 5.18 -13.08 -31.77
CA ALA A 456 5.43 -13.04 -33.21
C ALA A 456 5.46 -11.62 -33.81
N SER A 457 4.87 -10.63 -33.13
CA SER A 457 4.81 -9.26 -33.65
C SER A 457 6.18 -8.58 -33.65
N THR A 458 6.57 -8.00 -34.78
CA THR A 458 7.78 -7.16 -34.93
C THR A 458 7.50 -5.68 -34.65
N GLU A 459 6.25 -5.31 -34.39
CA GLU A 459 5.87 -3.94 -34.07
C GLU A 459 6.41 -3.52 -32.68
N ALA A 460 6.50 -2.21 -32.48
CA ALA A 460 6.76 -1.63 -31.17
C ALA A 460 5.75 -2.12 -30.14
N THR A 461 6.22 -2.38 -28.91
CA THR A 461 5.43 -2.99 -27.82
C THR A 461 4.03 -2.41 -27.66
N ASP A 462 3.92 -1.09 -27.55
CA ASP A 462 2.64 -0.43 -27.31
C ASP A 462 1.67 -0.57 -28.51
N VAL A 463 2.20 -0.55 -29.74
CA VAL A 463 1.39 -0.75 -30.96
C VAL A 463 0.88 -2.20 -31.03
N ALA A 464 1.76 -3.17 -30.78
CA ALA A 464 1.40 -4.58 -30.79
C ALA A 464 0.34 -4.89 -29.74
N VAL A 465 0.53 -4.40 -28.51
CA VAL A 465 -0.39 -4.62 -27.38
C VAL A 465 -1.76 -4.02 -27.66
N GLU A 466 -1.83 -2.76 -28.09
CA GLU A 466 -3.13 -2.16 -28.41
C GLU A 466 -3.80 -2.91 -29.56
N ARG A 467 -3.10 -3.20 -30.66
CA ARG A 467 -3.71 -3.87 -31.82
C ARG A 467 -4.22 -5.27 -31.49
N ILE A 468 -3.44 -6.08 -30.79
CA ILE A 468 -3.73 -7.50 -30.54
C ILE A 468 -4.79 -7.65 -29.45
N VAL A 469 -4.70 -6.86 -28.37
CA VAL A 469 -5.63 -6.97 -27.25
C VAL A 469 -6.95 -6.23 -27.50
N ILE A 470 -6.99 -5.23 -28.40
CA ILE A 470 -8.25 -4.56 -28.82
C ILE A 470 -9.08 -5.42 -29.79
N ARG A 471 -8.45 -6.08 -30.77
CA ARG A 471 -9.18 -6.62 -31.94
C ARG A 471 -10.07 -7.83 -31.64
N GLU A 472 -9.84 -8.56 -30.54
CA GLU A 472 -10.57 -9.80 -30.25
C GLU A 472 -11.66 -9.66 -29.18
N THR A 473 -11.79 -8.52 -28.51
CA THR A 473 -12.89 -8.29 -27.54
C THR A 473 -14.20 -7.87 -28.21
N VAL A 474 -14.19 -7.54 -29.51
CA VAL A 474 -15.37 -7.12 -30.29
C VAL A 474 -16.06 -8.32 -30.97
N ALA A 475 -15.50 -9.53 -30.82
CA ALA A 475 -15.99 -10.75 -31.48
C ALA A 475 -16.54 -11.82 -30.50
N ALA A 476 -16.86 -11.44 -29.26
CA ALA A 476 -17.45 -12.33 -28.25
C ALA A 476 -18.84 -11.85 -27.80
#